data_AF-A0A5C5YE17-F1
#
_entry.id   AF-A0A5C5YE17-F1
#
_cell.length_a   1.000
_cell.length_b   1.000
_cell.length_c   1.000
_cell.angle_alpha   90.00
_cell.angle_beta   90.00
_cell.angle_gamma   90.00
#
_symmetry.space_group_name_H-M   'P 1'
#
loop_
_entity.id
_entity.type
_entity.pdbx_description
1 polymer ?
#
loop_
_entity_poly.entity_id
_entity_poly.type
_entity_poly.pdbx_seq_one_letter_code
_entity_poly.pdbx_strand_id
1 'polypeptide(L)'
;MNHPQSDFAQPLIRPWHIRRPGVYRYLDTKYVDDFFQTGRLRISSFNRFAEHSDEQRADVSEGFCFVMHRNSEGTGQTILSTMSFGKNAFVLCGSTVYSDALKKSFGTEDGFKITDPTKFGEAIAFHLPGFARGLEGICHYLPVRSISRDMGPQDLSRFQVGENGALNAAAEQFLGQVASNDPFFIKHQSYFAQSEYRLLWFMYDSVPPHIDIVCPEARQFCTRFRDLFDEHAPDSPTVAEFHQRNHEKLMRRTSNEAQKEEQ
;
A
#
# COMPACT_ATOMS: atom_id res chain seq x y z
N MET A 1 17.04 -13.25 8.65
CA MET A 1 15.84 -12.46 8.99
C MET A 1 15.87 -11.23 8.10
N ASN A 2 14.80 -10.93 7.36
CA ASN A 2 14.77 -9.71 6.56
C ASN A 2 14.60 -8.53 7.52
N HIS A 3 15.55 -7.60 7.52
CA HIS A 3 15.41 -6.36 8.24
C HIS A 3 14.38 -5.49 7.50
N PRO A 4 13.32 -5.01 8.17
CA PRO A 4 12.39 -4.08 7.54
C PRO A 4 13.12 -2.80 7.12
N GLN A 5 12.70 -2.20 6.01
CA GLN A 5 13.30 -0.99 5.46
C GLN A 5 12.94 0.20 6.35
N SER A 6 13.92 1.07 6.65
CA SER A 6 13.65 2.35 7.31
C SER A 6 12.97 3.31 6.34
N ASP A 7 12.00 4.09 6.82
CA ASP A 7 11.43 5.21 6.06
C ASP A 7 12.56 6.17 5.67
N PHE A 8 12.75 6.38 4.37
CA PHE A 8 13.87 7.14 3.81
C PHE A 8 13.35 8.35 3.04
N ALA A 9 13.64 9.54 3.57
CA ALA A 9 13.43 10.80 2.87
C ALA A 9 14.80 11.44 2.59
N GLN A 10 15.30 11.29 1.35
CA GLN A 10 16.50 12.01 0.92
C GLN A 10 16.15 13.11 -0.10
N PRO A 11 16.69 14.34 0.08
CA PRO A 11 16.65 15.34 -0.98
C PRO A 11 17.58 14.89 -2.11
N LEU A 12 17.00 14.65 -3.29
CA LEU A 12 17.75 14.21 -4.47
C LEU A 12 18.15 15.43 -5.30
N ILE A 13 19.46 15.61 -5.51
CA ILE A 13 20.04 16.73 -6.30
C ILE A 13 19.74 16.56 -7.80
N ARG A 14 19.43 15.33 -8.24
CA ARG A 14 19.12 14.99 -9.63
C ARG A 14 17.73 14.34 -9.72
N PRO A 15 17.03 14.46 -10.86
CA PRO A 15 15.76 13.76 -11.07
C PRO A 15 15.91 12.25 -10.85
N TRP A 16 15.04 11.69 -10.03
CA TRP A 16 14.95 10.27 -9.77
C TRP A 16 13.55 9.78 -10.13
N HIS A 17 13.46 8.96 -11.17
CA HIS A 17 12.17 8.49 -11.67
C HIS A 17 11.75 7.21 -10.93
N ILE A 18 10.70 7.30 -10.12
CA ILE A 18 10.11 6.14 -9.44
C ILE A 18 8.99 5.58 -10.30
N ARG A 19 9.09 4.30 -10.68
CA ARG A 19 7.98 3.58 -11.30
C ARG A 19 7.11 2.96 -10.21
N ARG A 20 5.93 3.53 -10.03
CA ARG A 20 4.94 3.00 -9.08
C ARG A 20 4.24 1.78 -9.67
N PRO A 21 3.88 0.78 -8.84
CA PRO A 21 3.12 -0.37 -9.31
C PRO A 21 1.71 0.05 -9.72
N GLY A 22 1.13 -0.65 -10.69
CA GLY A 22 -0.32 -0.63 -10.87
C GLY A 22 -0.97 -1.48 -9.78
N VAL A 23 -2.11 -1.03 -9.26
CA VAL A 23 -2.83 -1.73 -8.18
C VAL A 23 -4.20 -2.17 -8.68
N TYR A 24 -4.45 -3.46 -8.72
CA TYR A 24 -5.68 -4.07 -9.23
C TYR A 24 -6.66 -4.29 -8.07
N ARG A 25 -7.82 -3.64 -8.16
CA ARG A 25 -8.91 -3.77 -7.20
C ARG A 25 -10.02 -4.64 -7.81
N TYR A 26 -10.22 -5.81 -7.21
CA TYR A 26 -11.24 -6.79 -7.61
C TYR A 26 -12.56 -6.50 -6.88
N LEU A 27 -13.64 -6.28 -7.63
CA LEU A 27 -14.95 -5.88 -7.11
C LEU A 27 -16.06 -6.36 -8.04
N ASP A 28 -17.23 -6.65 -7.48
CA ASP A 28 -18.41 -6.96 -8.30
C ASP A 28 -18.74 -5.81 -9.26
N THR A 29 -19.15 -6.18 -10.47
CA THR A 29 -19.46 -5.24 -11.57
C THR A 29 -20.35 -4.08 -11.12
N LYS A 30 -21.37 -4.31 -10.29
CA LYS A 30 -22.23 -3.24 -9.78
C LYS A 30 -21.48 -2.13 -9.02
N TYR A 31 -20.42 -2.48 -8.29
CA TYR A 31 -19.60 -1.52 -7.54
C TYR A 31 -18.58 -0.83 -8.45
N VAL A 32 -18.07 -1.55 -9.45
CA VAL A 32 -17.21 -0.96 -10.49
C VAL A 32 -18.01 0.06 -11.31
N ASP A 33 -19.21 -0.30 -11.75
CA ASP A 33 -20.09 0.59 -12.51
C ASP A 33 -20.48 1.82 -11.71
N ASP A 34 -20.91 1.66 -10.45
CA ASP A 34 -21.24 2.79 -9.58
C ASP A 34 -20.02 3.72 -9.37
N PHE A 35 -18.84 3.16 -9.09
CA PHE A 35 -17.62 3.96 -8.96
C PHE A 35 -17.32 4.75 -10.23
N PHE A 36 -17.38 4.13 -11.41
CA PHE A 36 -17.10 4.82 -12.66
C PHE A 36 -18.23 5.74 -13.14
N GLN A 37 -19.47 5.56 -12.69
CA GLN A 37 -20.59 6.42 -13.02
C GLN A 37 -20.64 7.65 -12.10
N THR A 38 -20.56 7.43 -10.79
CA THR A 38 -20.84 8.44 -9.76
C THR A 38 -19.60 8.88 -9.00
N GLY A 39 -18.51 8.11 -9.04
CA GLY A 39 -17.36 8.29 -8.14
C GLY A 39 -17.58 7.69 -6.75
N ARG A 40 -18.69 6.97 -6.52
CA ARG A 40 -18.96 6.37 -5.22
C ARG A 40 -18.00 5.22 -4.92
N LEU A 41 -17.37 5.26 -3.76
CA LEU A 41 -16.41 4.24 -3.33
C LEU A 41 -16.60 3.96 -1.84
N ARG A 42 -16.63 2.67 -1.49
CA ARG A 42 -16.55 2.21 -0.10
C ARG A 42 -15.10 1.97 0.29
N ILE A 43 -14.67 2.58 1.40
CA ILE A 43 -13.37 2.35 2.02
C ILE A 43 -13.61 1.69 3.38
N SER A 44 -12.93 0.58 3.63
CA SER A 44 -13.10 -0.21 4.86
C SER A 44 -12.14 0.27 5.95
N SER A 45 -12.37 -0.17 7.19
CA SER A 45 -11.39 -0.11 8.28
C SER A 45 -10.85 -1.50 8.57
N PHE A 46 -9.77 -1.58 9.35
CA PHE A 46 -9.24 -2.84 9.86
C PHE A 46 -10.25 -3.64 10.70
N ASN A 47 -11.07 -2.94 11.49
CA ASN A 47 -12.09 -3.58 12.33
C ASN A 47 -13.10 -4.41 11.51
N ARG A 48 -13.43 -3.94 10.30
CA ARG A 48 -14.36 -4.65 9.41
C ARG A 48 -13.78 -5.94 8.82
N PHE A 49 -12.47 -6.04 8.64
CA PHE A 49 -11.87 -7.24 8.05
C PHE A 49 -12.00 -8.47 8.95
N ALA A 50 -12.02 -8.27 10.27
CA ALA A 50 -12.25 -9.35 11.23
C ALA A 50 -13.68 -9.92 11.18
N GLU A 51 -14.63 -9.22 10.56
CA GLU A 51 -16.05 -9.61 10.51
C GLU A 51 -16.42 -10.42 9.26
N HIS A 52 -15.52 -10.54 8.27
CA HIS A 52 -15.80 -11.33 7.07
C HIS A 52 -15.90 -12.82 7.41
N SER A 53 -16.81 -13.53 6.73
CA SER A 53 -17.04 -14.96 6.95
C SER A 53 -16.19 -15.86 6.06
N ASP A 54 -15.68 -15.36 4.93
CA ASP A 54 -14.89 -16.15 3.99
C ASP A 54 -13.40 -16.07 4.29
N GLU A 55 -12.72 -17.22 4.37
CA GLU A 55 -11.31 -17.35 4.78
C GLU A 55 -10.34 -16.44 3.99
N GLN A 56 -10.66 -16.16 2.72
CA GLN A 56 -9.86 -15.29 1.85
C GLN A 56 -9.88 -13.81 2.28
N ARG A 57 -10.93 -13.38 2.99
CA ARG A 57 -11.12 -12.00 3.47
C ARG A 57 -11.15 -11.91 5.00
N ALA A 58 -11.42 -13.02 5.69
CA ALA A 58 -11.50 -13.15 7.13
C ALA A 58 -10.11 -13.30 7.72
N ASP A 59 -9.47 -12.16 7.98
CA ASP A 59 -8.22 -12.13 8.73
C ASP A 59 -8.51 -11.63 10.15
N VAL A 60 -8.87 -12.57 11.03
CA VAL A 60 -9.15 -12.29 12.45
C VAL A 60 -7.93 -11.76 13.22
N SER A 61 -6.74 -11.89 12.64
CA SER A 61 -5.47 -11.41 13.18
C SER A 61 -5.00 -10.12 12.50
N GLU A 62 -5.81 -9.53 11.63
CA GLU A 62 -5.50 -8.27 10.96
C GLU A 62 -5.32 -7.13 11.98
N GLY A 63 -4.27 -6.34 11.81
CA GLY A 63 -3.89 -5.31 12.78
C GLY A 63 -3.25 -5.83 14.07
N PHE A 64 -3.06 -7.14 14.26
CA PHE A 64 -2.33 -7.70 15.40
C PHE A 64 -0.87 -8.04 15.04
N CYS A 65 0.08 -7.65 15.89
CA CYS A 65 1.50 -7.94 15.68
C CYS A 65 2.26 -8.13 17.00
N PHE A 66 3.20 -9.08 17.01
CA PHE A 66 4.23 -9.21 18.05
C PHE A 66 5.39 -8.27 17.73
N VAL A 67 5.73 -7.38 18.65
CA VAL A 67 6.85 -6.45 18.50
C VAL A 67 7.94 -6.86 19.47
N MET A 68 9.13 -7.11 18.95
CA MET A 68 10.26 -7.60 19.73
C MET A 68 11.49 -6.71 19.55
N HIS A 69 11.97 -6.13 20.64
CA HIS A 69 13.31 -5.55 20.69
C HIS A 69 14.30 -6.60 21.19
N ARG A 70 15.41 -6.77 20.47
CA ARG A 70 16.53 -7.64 20.86
C ARG A 70 17.82 -6.83 20.77
N ASN A 71 18.65 -6.88 21.81
CA ASN A 71 20.02 -6.39 21.72
C ASN A 71 20.94 -7.53 21.23
N SER A 72 21.61 -7.34 20.10
CA SER A 72 22.55 -8.30 19.52
C SER A 72 23.87 -8.44 20.29
N GLU A 73 24.18 -7.50 21.20
CA GLU A 73 25.41 -7.52 22.02
C GLU A 73 25.37 -8.56 23.15
N GLY A 74 24.29 -9.34 23.28
CA GLY A 74 24.19 -10.49 24.21
C GLY A 74 24.11 -10.13 25.69
N THR A 75 24.25 -8.85 26.04
CA THR A 75 24.18 -8.31 27.41
C THR A 75 22.84 -7.63 27.70
N GLY A 76 21.99 -7.44 26.69
CA GLY A 76 20.77 -6.66 26.79
C GLY A 76 19.51 -7.46 27.06
N GLN A 77 18.53 -6.78 27.65
CA GLN A 77 17.19 -7.30 27.90
C GLN A 77 16.39 -7.37 26.59
N THR A 78 15.55 -8.40 26.46
CA THR A 78 14.60 -8.53 25.34
C THR A 78 13.25 -7.98 25.77
N ILE A 79 12.66 -7.10 24.97
CA ILE A 79 11.28 -6.65 25.18
C ILE A 79 10.41 -7.34 24.15
N LEU A 80 9.35 -8.00 24.61
CA LEU A 80 8.31 -8.57 23.77
C LEU A 80 6.97 -7.93 24.15
N SER A 81 6.29 -7.37 23.15
CA SER A 81 4.97 -6.77 23.31
C SER A 81 4.01 -7.28 22.24
N THR A 82 2.73 -7.33 22.58
CA THR A 82 1.63 -7.55 21.63
C THR A 82 0.92 -6.24 21.39
N MET A 83 0.77 -5.85 20.12
CA MET A 83 0.18 -4.57 19.75
C MET A 83 -0.97 -4.76 18.75
N SER A 84 -1.96 -3.88 18.86
CA SER A 84 -3.09 -3.77 17.93
C SER A 84 -3.04 -2.41 17.23
N PHE A 85 -3.12 -2.41 15.91
CA PHE A 85 -2.96 -1.25 15.05
C PHE A 85 -4.23 -1.01 14.20
N GLY A 86 -4.39 0.21 13.70
CA GLY A 86 -5.38 0.51 12.66
C GLY A 86 -6.76 0.95 13.14
N LYS A 87 -6.96 1.14 14.46
CA LYS A 87 -8.24 1.59 15.03
C LYS A 87 -8.72 2.96 14.53
N ASN A 88 -7.79 3.79 14.04
CA ASN A 88 -8.04 5.11 13.50
C ASN A 88 -7.69 5.21 12.00
N ALA A 89 -7.68 4.10 11.27
CA ALA A 89 -7.29 4.09 9.86
C ALA A 89 -8.37 3.45 8.97
N PHE A 90 -8.71 4.17 7.90
CA PHE A 90 -9.33 3.56 6.73
C PHE A 90 -8.27 2.92 5.84
N VAL A 91 -8.66 1.86 5.14
CA VAL A 91 -7.79 1.01 4.33
C VAL A 91 -8.51 0.59 3.05
N LEU A 92 -7.80 0.71 1.93
CA LEU A 92 -8.18 0.14 0.64
C LEU A 92 -7.05 -0.78 0.19
N CYS A 93 -7.38 -2.05 -0.02
CA CYS A 93 -6.42 -3.05 -0.49
C CYS A 93 -6.60 -3.30 -1.98
N GLY A 94 -5.52 -3.53 -2.72
CA GLY A 94 -5.57 -4.12 -4.06
C GLY A 94 -4.45 -5.15 -4.20
N SER A 95 -4.30 -5.71 -5.39
CA SER A 95 -3.16 -6.56 -5.73
C SER A 95 -2.19 -5.82 -6.64
N THR A 96 -0.89 -6.08 -6.53
CA THR A 96 0.09 -5.62 -7.54
C THR A 96 0.09 -6.47 -8.80
N VAL A 97 -0.71 -7.55 -8.85
CA VAL A 97 -0.79 -8.49 -9.96
C VAL A 97 -2.22 -8.57 -10.49
N TYR A 98 -2.37 -8.53 -11.82
CA TYR A 98 -3.61 -8.92 -12.47
C TYR A 98 -3.62 -10.43 -12.66
N SER A 99 -4.68 -11.09 -12.21
CA SER A 99 -4.77 -12.55 -12.13
C SER A 99 -6.21 -13.03 -12.15
N ASP A 100 -6.53 -13.96 -13.04
CA ASP A 100 -7.81 -14.66 -13.09
C ASP A 100 -8.00 -15.60 -11.88
N ALA A 101 -6.91 -16.09 -11.30
CA ALA A 101 -6.99 -16.87 -10.06
C ALA A 101 -7.54 -16.02 -8.90
N LEU A 102 -7.14 -14.74 -8.83
CA LEU A 102 -7.66 -13.79 -7.83
C LEU A 102 -9.11 -13.40 -8.11
N LYS A 103 -9.51 -13.23 -9.37
CA LYS A 103 -10.92 -13.07 -9.76
C LYS A 103 -11.79 -14.20 -9.20
N LYS A 104 -11.38 -15.43 -9.51
CA LYS A 104 -12.06 -16.64 -9.05
C LYS A 104 -12.07 -16.75 -7.52
N SER A 105 -10.96 -16.49 -6.84
CA SER A 105 -10.90 -16.59 -5.37
C SER A 105 -11.77 -15.54 -4.67
N PHE A 106 -11.90 -14.34 -5.26
CA PHE A 106 -12.79 -13.31 -4.74
C PHE A 106 -14.23 -13.43 -5.24
N GLY A 107 -14.54 -14.41 -6.10
CA GLY A 107 -15.87 -14.63 -6.64
C GLY A 107 -16.37 -13.47 -7.51
N THR A 108 -15.48 -12.83 -8.26
CA THR A 108 -15.81 -11.64 -9.06
C THR A 108 -15.06 -11.62 -10.39
N GLU A 109 -15.70 -11.13 -11.45
CA GLU A 109 -15.12 -11.09 -12.80
C GLU A 109 -14.53 -9.72 -13.17
N ASP A 110 -14.81 -8.71 -12.34
CA ASP A 110 -14.60 -7.30 -12.66
C ASP A 110 -13.71 -6.61 -11.63
N GLY A 111 -13.35 -5.38 -11.97
CA GLY A 111 -12.48 -4.55 -11.16
C GLY A 111 -11.88 -3.42 -11.98
N PHE A 112 -10.92 -2.74 -11.36
CA PHE A 112 -10.16 -1.69 -12.01
C PHE A 112 -8.71 -1.67 -11.54
N LYS A 113 -7.84 -1.22 -12.42
CA LYS A 113 -6.45 -0.91 -12.13
C LYS A 113 -6.35 0.55 -11.71
N ILE A 114 -5.77 0.80 -10.54
CA ILE A 114 -5.28 2.10 -10.13
C ILE A 114 -3.90 2.28 -10.76
N THR A 115 -3.77 3.23 -11.68
CA THR A 115 -2.54 3.49 -12.45
C THR A 115 -1.57 4.40 -11.71
N ASP A 116 -2.09 5.23 -10.80
CA ASP A 116 -1.32 6.10 -9.93
C ASP A 116 -1.84 6.01 -8.48
N PRO A 117 -1.33 5.05 -7.68
CA PRO A 117 -1.81 4.80 -6.32
C PRO A 117 -1.72 6.02 -5.40
N THR A 118 -0.62 6.76 -5.47
CA THR A 118 -0.42 7.96 -4.64
C THR A 118 -1.41 9.06 -5.00
N LYS A 119 -1.64 9.34 -6.29
CA LYS A 119 -2.58 10.39 -6.71
C LYS A 119 -4.02 9.98 -6.48
N PHE A 120 -4.34 8.71 -6.65
CA PHE A 120 -5.62 8.15 -6.23
C PHE A 120 -5.84 8.29 -4.72
N GLY A 121 -4.82 7.96 -3.91
CA GLY A 121 -4.83 8.11 -2.45
C GLY A 121 -5.01 9.55 -1.99
N GLU A 122 -4.30 10.48 -2.64
CA GLU A 122 -4.41 11.92 -2.42
C GLU A 122 -5.81 12.43 -2.77
N ALA A 123 -6.38 12.04 -3.92
CA ALA A 123 -7.72 12.42 -4.31
C ALA A 123 -8.77 11.98 -3.28
N ILE A 124 -8.65 10.75 -2.75
CA ILE A 124 -9.52 10.25 -1.70
C ILE A 124 -9.36 11.04 -0.39
N ALA A 125 -8.12 11.40 -0.02
CA ALA A 125 -7.85 12.08 1.24
C ALA A 125 -8.62 13.40 1.39
N PHE A 126 -8.83 14.13 0.29
CA PHE A 126 -9.65 15.37 0.29
C PHE A 126 -11.12 15.15 0.66
N HIS A 127 -11.63 13.92 0.53
CA HIS A 127 -13.01 13.56 0.81
C HIS A 127 -13.19 12.87 2.17
N LEU A 128 -12.13 12.76 2.98
CA LEU A 128 -12.15 12.11 4.30
C LEU A 128 -12.12 13.15 5.43
N PRO A 129 -13.24 13.37 6.16
CA PRO A 129 -13.27 14.30 7.28
C PRO A 129 -12.34 13.87 8.41
N GLY A 130 -11.44 14.77 8.84
CA GLY A 130 -10.49 14.48 9.92
C GLY A 130 -9.26 13.68 9.48
N PHE A 131 -8.95 13.66 8.18
CA PHE A 131 -7.72 13.07 7.65
C PHE A 131 -6.48 13.73 8.25
N ALA A 132 -5.58 12.92 8.82
CA ALA A 132 -4.35 13.37 9.45
C ALA A 132 -3.13 13.09 8.57
N ARG A 133 -3.01 11.86 8.03
CA ARG A 133 -1.90 11.46 7.14
C ARG A 133 -2.24 10.23 6.31
N GLY A 134 -1.55 10.08 5.19
CA GLY A 134 -1.65 8.92 4.29
C GLY A 134 -0.40 8.04 4.36
N LEU A 135 -0.56 6.77 4.02
CA LEU A 135 0.53 5.80 3.88
C LEU A 135 0.16 4.76 2.82
N GLU A 136 1.12 4.30 2.04
CA GLU A 136 0.88 3.27 1.04
C GLU A 136 2.08 2.33 0.88
N GLY A 137 1.83 1.10 0.42
CA GLY A 137 2.89 0.11 0.25
C GLY A 137 2.41 -1.31 0.00
N ILE A 138 3.36 -2.19 -0.31
CA ILE A 138 3.15 -3.63 -0.45
C ILE A 138 3.12 -4.32 0.91
N CYS A 139 2.34 -5.38 1.02
CA CYS A 139 2.35 -6.22 2.21
C CYS A 139 3.56 -7.14 2.27
N HIS A 140 4.08 -7.34 3.47
CA HIS A 140 5.08 -8.33 3.82
C HIS A 140 4.40 -9.59 4.36
N TYR A 141 4.81 -10.73 3.84
CA TYR A 141 4.20 -12.02 4.17
C TYR A 141 5.13 -12.82 5.08
N LEU A 142 4.67 -13.11 6.29
CA LEU A 142 5.45 -13.80 7.31
C LEU A 142 4.68 -15.02 7.85
N PRO A 143 5.38 -16.10 8.25
CA PRO A 143 4.74 -17.22 8.96
C PRO A 143 4.14 -16.81 10.31
N VAL A 144 4.75 -15.81 10.96
CA VAL A 144 4.27 -15.23 12.22
C VAL A 144 4.28 -13.71 12.07
N ARG A 145 3.22 -13.04 12.52
CA ARG A 145 3.12 -11.58 12.48
C ARG A 145 3.99 -10.98 13.57
N SER A 146 5.29 -10.96 13.33
CA SER A 146 6.26 -10.46 14.29
C SER A 146 7.25 -9.52 13.63
N ILE A 147 7.53 -8.42 14.30
CA ILE A 147 8.60 -7.48 13.96
C ILE A 147 9.68 -7.64 15.02
N SER A 148 10.92 -7.82 14.58
CA SER A 148 12.07 -7.81 15.48
C SER A 148 13.06 -6.77 15.02
N ARG A 149 13.41 -5.83 15.91
CA ARG A 149 14.43 -4.81 15.63
C ARG A 149 15.43 -4.71 16.77
N ASP A 150 16.67 -4.49 16.40
CA ASP A 150 17.71 -4.07 17.33
C ASP A 150 17.81 -2.54 17.28
N MET A 151 17.49 -1.91 18.40
CA MET A 151 17.58 -0.46 18.59
C MET A 151 18.79 -0.08 19.46
N GLY A 152 19.74 -1.00 19.62
CA GLY A 152 20.85 -0.88 20.57
C GLY A 152 20.39 -1.03 22.03
N PRO A 153 21.31 -0.81 22.99
CA PRO A 153 21.01 -0.82 24.42
C PRO A 153 19.92 0.18 24.78
N GLN A 154 18.98 -0.25 25.63
CA GLN A 154 17.88 0.58 26.12
C GLN A 154 17.85 0.58 27.64
N ASP A 155 17.62 1.74 28.24
CA ASP A 155 17.34 1.83 29.67
C ASP A 155 15.88 1.44 29.93
N LEU A 156 15.67 0.22 30.45
CA LEU A 156 14.32 -0.28 30.74
C LEU A 156 13.73 0.29 32.04
N SER A 157 14.54 0.94 32.89
CA SER A 157 14.03 1.53 34.14
C SER A 157 13.00 2.65 33.87
N ARG A 158 13.06 3.25 32.67
CA ARG A 158 12.09 4.23 32.19
C ARG A 158 10.76 3.62 31.72
N PHE A 159 10.67 2.30 31.58
CA PHE A 159 9.45 1.61 31.14
C PHE A 159 8.70 1.12 32.37
N GLN A 160 7.72 1.90 32.79
CA GLN A 160 6.87 1.56 33.90
C GLN A 160 5.54 1.03 33.38
N VAL A 161 5.05 -0.01 34.05
CA VAL A 161 3.71 -0.55 33.86
C VAL A 161 2.89 -0.08 35.05
N GLY A 162 1.82 0.68 34.80
CA GLY A 162 0.89 1.10 35.84
C GLY A 162 0.14 -0.09 36.46
N GLU A 163 -0.53 0.13 37.59
CA GLU A 163 -1.29 -0.91 38.29
C GLU A 163 -2.39 -1.56 37.42
N ASN A 164 -2.89 -0.83 36.41
CA ASN A 164 -3.86 -1.31 35.43
C ASN A 164 -3.23 -2.06 34.23
N GLY A 165 -1.92 -2.28 34.24
CA GLY A 165 -1.19 -2.88 33.11
C GLY A 165 -0.88 -1.90 31.97
N ALA A 166 -1.22 -0.61 32.10
CA ALA A 166 -0.92 0.39 31.06
C ALA A 166 0.57 0.73 31.02
N LEU A 167 1.12 0.81 29.82
CA LEU A 167 2.48 1.29 29.60
C LEU A 167 2.52 2.81 29.80
N ASN A 168 3.62 3.31 30.34
CA ASN A 168 3.86 4.75 30.34
C ASN A 168 4.23 5.26 28.94
N ALA A 169 4.14 6.57 28.73
CA ALA A 169 4.38 7.21 27.42
C ALA A 169 5.77 6.90 26.83
N ALA A 170 6.80 6.72 27.67
CA ALA A 170 8.14 6.37 27.20
C ALA A 170 8.19 4.96 26.59
N ALA A 171 7.52 3.99 27.21
CA ALA A 171 7.41 2.64 26.67
C ALA A 171 6.54 2.61 25.40
N GLU A 172 5.44 3.35 25.37
CA GLU A 172 4.59 3.47 24.18
C GLU A 172 5.36 4.08 22.99
N GLN A 173 6.10 5.18 23.22
CA GLN A 173 6.92 5.81 22.21
C GLN A 173 8.01 4.87 21.69
N PHE A 174 8.70 4.18 22.60
CA PHE A 174 9.74 3.21 22.22
C PHE A 174 9.17 2.07 21.38
N LEU A 175 8.10 1.42 21.84
CA LEU A 175 7.45 0.35 21.08
C LEU A 175 6.90 0.86 19.74
N GLY A 176 6.40 2.09 19.68
CA GLY A 176 6.01 2.75 18.43
C GLY A 176 7.17 2.91 17.45
N GLN A 177 8.39 3.18 17.93
CA GLN A 177 9.60 3.23 17.09
C GLN A 177 10.05 1.84 16.62
N VAL A 178 9.98 0.83 17.50
CA VAL A 178 10.30 -0.56 17.15
C VAL A 178 9.31 -1.09 16.11
N ALA A 179 8.02 -0.83 16.28
CA ALA A 179 6.99 -1.25 15.35
C ALA A 179 7.03 -0.45 14.04
N SER A 180 7.12 0.89 14.15
CA SER A 180 7.02 1.82 13.02
C SER A 180 5.74 1.58 12.21
N ASN A 181 5.82 1.66 10.89
CA ASN A 181 4.70 1.51 9.96
C ASN A 181 4.49 0.05 9.50
N ASP A 182 5.45 -0.85 9.73
CA ASP A 182 5.39 -2.25 9.28
C ASP A 182 4.13 -3.02 9.71
N PRO A 183 3.58 -2.87 10.93
CA PRO A 183 2.42 -3.65 11.36
C PRO A 183 1.21 -3.50 10.44
N PHE A 184 1.09 -2.37 9.76
CA PHE A 184 0.00 -2.11 8.81
C PHE A 184 0.15 -2.86 7.49
N PHE A 185 1.30 -3.48 7.24
CA PHE A 185 1.64 -4.17 6.00
C PHE A 185 2.01 -5.64 6.24
N ILE A 186 1.97 -6.16 7.46
CA ILE A 186 2.27 -7.57 7.71
C ILE A 186 1.02 -8.42 7.55
N LYS A 187 1.11 -9.46 6.72
CA LYS A 187 0.10 -10.52 6.59
C LYS A 187 0.70 -11.89 6.85
N HIS A 188 -0.16 -12.83 7.21
CA HIS A 188 0.25 -14.23 7.25
C HIS A 188 0.59 -14.76 5.84
N GLN A 189 1.59 -15.62 5.75
CA GLN A 189 2.08 -16.17 4.47
C GLN A 189 1.01 -16.90 3.64
N SER A 190 -0.08 -17.40 4.26
CA SER A 190 -1.20 -18.00 3.53
C SER A 190 -1.87 -17.04 2.54
N TYR A 191 -1.73 -15.73 2.75
CA TYR A 191 -2.28 -14.69 1.88
C TYR A 191 -1.31 -14.22 0.79
N PHE A 192 -0.12 -14.85 0.66
CA PHE A 192 0.93 -14.42 -0.28
C PHE A 192 0.42 -14.29 -1.73
N ALA A 193 -0.46 -15.19 -2.17
CA ALA A 193 -1.02 -15.18 -3.51
C ALA A 193 -1.79 -13.88 -3.85
N GLN A 194 -2.25 -13.14 -2.84
CA GLN A 194 -2.97 -11.88 -3.03
C GLN A 194 -2.06 -10.74 -3.52
N SER A 195 -0.74 -10.80 -3.29
CA SER A 195 0.22 -9.74 -3.64
C SER A 195 -0.30 -8.34 -3.25
N GLU A 196 -0.75 -8.22 -2.01
CA GLU A 196 -1.56 -7.12 -1.51
C GLU A 196 -0.76 -5.81 -1.45
N TYR A 197 -1.39 -4.74 -1.94
CA TYR A 197 -0.94 -3.37 -1.81
C TYR A 197 -2.01 -2.60 -1.02
N ARG A 198 -1.60 -1.82 -0.02
CA ARG A 198 -2.51 -1.04 0.83
C ARG A 198 -2.34 0.44 0.61
N LEU A 199 -3.47 1.13 0.59
CA LEU A 199 -3.60 2.57 0.78
C LEU A 199 -4.27 2.77 2.15
N LEU A 200 -3.67 3.57 3.00
CA LEU A 200 -4.08 3.81 4.38
C LEU A 200 -4.30 5.30 4.60
N TRP A 201 -5.43 5.64 5.21
CA TRP A 201 -5.76 7.00 5.62
C TRP A 201 -5.99 7.04 7.12
N PHE A 202 -5.04 7.64 7.83
CA PHE A 202 -5.12 7.81 9.27
C PHE A 202 -5.94 9.05 9.61
N MET A 203 -6.83 8.88 10.58
CA MET A 203 -7.74 9.91 11.07
C MET A 203 -7.32 10.34 12.48
N TYR A 204 -7.74 11.54 12.89
CA TYR A 204 -7.52 12.00 14.27
C TYR A 204 -8.30 11.17 15.29
N ASP A 205 -9.49 10.71 14.92
CA ASP A 205 -10.39 9.93 15.77
C ASP A 205 -10.48 8.45 15.33
N SER A 206 -11.10 7.62 16.17
CA SER A 206 -11.45 6.25 15.78
C SER A 206 -12.40 6.24 14.58
N VAL A 207 -12.20 5.30 13.66
CA VAL A 207 -13.02 5.22 12.44
C VAL A 207 -14.15 4.19 12.58
N PRO A 208 -15.32 4.42 11.93
CA PRO A 208 -16.34 3.40 11.79
C PRO A 208 -15.83 2.20 10.95
N PRO A 209 -16.57 1.07 10.92
CA PRO A 209 -16.18 -0.11 10.14
C PRO A 209 -15.90 0.19 8.66
N HIS A 210 -16.55 1.19 8.08
CA HIS A 210 -16.33 1.67 6.72
C HIS A 210 -16.87 3.09 6.55
N ILE A 211 -16.49 3.72 5.45
CA ILE A 211 -17.07 4.96 4.95
C ILE A 211 -17.38 4.82 3.46
N ASP A 212 -18.53 5.36 3.05
CA ASP A 212 -18.86 5.54 1.63
C ASP A 212 -18.62 6.99 1.27
N ILE A 213 -17.77 7.24 0.28
CA ILE A 213 -17.46 8.58 -0.23
C ILE A 213 -17.89 8.72 -1.69
N VAL A 214 -17.99 9.96 -2.17
CA VAL A 214 -18.19 10.27 -3.58
C VAL A 214 -16.98 11.07 -4.06
N CYS A 215 -16.08 10.43 -4.79
CA CYS A 215 -14.82 11.00 -5.28
C CYS A 215 -14.70 10.75 -6.80
N PRO A 216 -15.39 11.54 -7.64
CA PRO A 216 -15.36 11.36 -9.09
C PRO A 216 -13.97 11.62 -9.69
N GLU A 217 -13.12 12.42 -9.03
CA GLU A 217 -11.76 12.74 -9.46
C GLU A 217 -10.84 11.52 -9.39
N ALA A 218 -11.07 10.59 -8.46
CA ALA A 218 -10.25 9.38 -8.34
C ALA A 218 -10.29 8.51 -9.60
N ARG A 219 -11.38 8.58 -10.38
CA ARG A 219 -11.56 7.81 -11.63
C ARG A 219 -10.47 8.08 -12.67
N GLN A 220 -9.89 9.28 -12.69
CA GLN A 220 -8.84 9.64 -13.67
C GLN A 220 -7.55 8.81 -13.48
N PHE A 221 -7.37 8.23 -12.30
CA PHE A 221 -6.25 7.36 -11.95
C PHE A 221 -6.63 5.88 -12.06
N CYS A 222 -7.73 5.57 -12.73
CA CYS A 222 -8.25 4.21 -12.82
C CYS A 222 -8.55 3.80 -14.28
N THR A 223 -8.35 2.52 -14.57
CA THR A 223 -8.73 1.87 -15.83
C THR A 223 -9.54 0.62 -15.51
N ARG A 224 -10.74 0.46 -16.08
CA ARG A 224 -11.55 -0.75 -15.85
C ARG A 224 -10.82 -1.95 -16.43
N PHE A 225 -11.05 -3.14 -15.87
CA PHE A 225 -10.40 -4.36 -16.36
C PHE A 225 -10.71 -4.64 -17.84
N ARG A 226 -11.95 -4.41 -18.27
CA ARG A 226 -12.34 -4.58 -19.67
C ARG A 226 -11.61 -3.62 -20.64
N ASP A 227 -11.14 -2.49 -20.13
CA ASP A 227 -10.42 -1.48 -20.92
C ASP A 227 -8.89 -1.69 -20.86
N LEU A 228 -8.39 -2.65 -20.06
CA LEU A 228 -6.93 -2.88 -19.90
C LEU A 228 -6.28 -3.53 -21.11
N PHE A 229 -7.03 -4.35 -21.83
CA PHE A 229 -6.53 -5.20 -22.91
C PHE A 229 -7.20 -4.88 -24.25
N ASP A 230 -7.90 -3.74 -24.33
CA ASP A 230 -8.37 -3.18 -25.60
C ASP A 230 -7.16 -2.60 -26.36
N GLU A 231 -6.23 -3.48 -26.75
CA GLU A 231 -5.18 -3.22 -27.75
C GLU A 231 -5.76 -3.13 -29.18
N HIS A 232 -7.09 -3.15 -29.30
CA HIS A 232 -7.81 -2.78 -30.51
C HIS A 232 -8.25 -1.30 -30.52
N ALA A 233 -7.56 -0.42 -29.78
CA ALA A 233 -7.52 0.98 -30.21
C ALA A 233 -6.87 1.00 -31.61
N PRO A 234 -7.63 1.26 -32.69
CA PRO A 234 -7.19 1.04 -34.07
C PRO A 234 -5.99 1.91 -34.50
N ASP A 235 -5.54 2.82 -33.65
CA ASP A 235 -4.45 3.77 -33.89
C ASP A 235 -3.22 3.57 -32.98
N SER A 236 -3.16 2.50 -32.18
CA SER A 236 -1.98 2.24 -31.36
C SER A 236 -0.87 1.68 -32.23
N PRO A 237 0.27 2.39 -32.40
CA PRO A 237 1.36 1.86 -33.19
C PRO A 237 1.85 0.56 -32.55
N THR A 238 1.92 -0.48 -33.36
CA THR A 238 2.53 -1.75 -32.98
C THR A 238 3.93 -1.52 -32.39
N VAL A 239 4.41 -2.45 -31.58
CA VAL A 239 5.78 -2.40 -31.03
C VAL A 239 6.81 -2.18 -32.14
N ALA A 240 6.59 -2.77 -33.32
CA ALA A 240 7.41 -2.54 -34.51
C ALA A 240 7.39 -1.09 -35.00
N GLU A 241 6.21 -0.47 -35.12
CA GLU A 241 6.06 0.93 -35.53
C GLU A 241 6.64 1.91 -34.50
N PHE A 242 6.57 1.57 -33.20
CA PHE A 242 7.23 2.34 -32.15
C PHE A 242 8.76 2.31 -32.30
N HIS A 243 9.35 1.13 -32.53
CA HIS A 243 10.78 1.00 -32.76
C HIS A 243 11.23 1.73 -34.03
N GLN A 244 10.45 1.64 -35.12
CA GLN A 244 10.75 2.34 -36.37
C GLN A 244 10.71 3.86 -36.19
N ARG A 245 9.68 4.41 -35.53
CA ARG A 245 9.61 5.86 -35.24
C ARG A 245 10.76 6.35 -34.37
N ASN A 246 11.22 5.55 -33.41
CA ASN A 246 12.36 5.92 -32.57
C ASN A 246 13.68 5.85 -33.35
N HIS A 247 13.84 4.86 -34.23
CA HIS A 247 14.99 4.76 -35.11
C HIS A 247 15.07 5.95 -36.08
N GLU A 248 13.96 6.33 -36.71
CA GLU A 248 13.89 7.50 -37.59
C GLU A 248 14.20 8.82 -36.86
N LYS A 249 13.70 8.98 -35.63
CA LYS A 249 14.04 10.15 -34.80
C LYS A 249 15.52 10.21 -34.45
N LEU A 250 16.15 9.05 -34.20
CA LEU A 250 17.58 8.98 -33.92
C LEU A 250 18.40 9.37 -35.15
N MET A 251 18.05 8.84 -36.33
CA MET A 251 18.73 9.14 -37.59
C MET A 251 18.59 10.61 -38.03
N ARG A 252 17.47 11.26 -37.69
CA ARG A 252 17.29 12.71 -37.93
C ARG A 252 18.14 13.55 -37.00
N ARG A 253 18.35 13.13 -35.75
CA ARG A 253 19.22 13.86 -34.81
C ARG A 253 20.68 13.80 -35.24
N THR A 254 21.17 12.61 -35.59
CA THR A 254 22.55 12.44 -36.06
C THR A 254 22.82 13.20 -37.36
N SER A 255 21.87 13.21 -38.29
CA SER A 255 21.99 14.00 -39.53
C SER A 255 22.06 15.51 -39.26
N ASN A 256 21.26 16.02 -38.31
CA ASN A 256 21.25 17.44 -37.95
C ASN A 256 22.49 17.87 -37.15
N GLU A 257 23.11 16.96 -36.40
CA GLU A 257 24.37 17.21 -35.69
C GLU A 257 25.54 17.25 -36.67
N ALA A 258 25.61 16.32 -37.63
CA ALA A 258 26.63 16.31 -38.67
C ALA A 258 26.61 17.60 -39.54
N GLN A 259 25.43 18.11 -39.90
CA GLN A 259 25.30 19.35 -40.66
C GLN A 259 25.71 20.62 -39.89
N LYS A 260 25.72 20.57 -38.54
CA LYS A 260 26.19 21.69 -37.72
C LYS A 260 27.69 21.72 -37.55
N GLU A 261 28.38 20.59 -37.74
CA GLU A 261 29.84 20.52 -37.67
C GLU A 261 30.52 20.95 -38.98
N GLU A 262 29.78 21.01 -40.08
CA GLU A 262 30.26 21.46 -41.40
C GLU A 262 30.04 22.97 -41.68
N GLN A 263 29.47 23.73 -40.72
CA GLN A 263 29.28 25.20 -40.79
C GLN A 263 30.22 25.94 -39.84
#